data_AF-A0A2D6SWG7-F1
#
_entry.id   AF-A0A2D6SWG7-F1
#
_cell.length_a   1.000
_cell.length_b   1.000
_cell.length_c   1.000
_cell.angle_alpha   90.00
_cell.angle_beta   90.00
_cell.angle_gamma   90.00
#
_symmetry.space_group_name_H-M   'P 1'
#
loop_
_entity.id
_entity.type
_entity.pdbx_description
1 polymer ?
#
loop_
_entity_poly.entity_id
_entity_poly.type
_entity_poly.pdbx_seq_one_letter_code
_entity_poly.pdbx_strand_id
1 'polypeptide(L)'
;RLQLLESVLGVPGSLMRSVRVPNPDRMPPGPLANEHLNSELLTRGLATQAEIVRQEEDDGRFIPFEDRVFVLSLAEKLKRLFQGDFPEVRDVVMDPVWIAGELLNCGGDFNKYVTSNDLTKQEGIVFRHVLRLILLLEEFATCVPPEFTPDEWQAQLRDLGDRLTAACREIDPESTEKMIEAAHAMDVVEGESHAVSGG
;
A
#
# COMPACT_ATOMS: atom_id res chain seq x y z
N ARG A 1 0.27 7.84 -1.33
CA ARG A 1 0.68 7.02 -2.49
C ARG A 1 1.24 5.68 -2.03
N LEU A 2 2.31 5.65 -1.22
CA LEU A 2 2.87 4.43 -0.63
C LEU A 2 1.79 3.48 -0.07
N GLN A 3 0.87 4.01 0.76
CA GLN A 3 -0.23 3.22 1.34
C GLN A 3 -1.04 2.45 0.29
N LEU A 4 -1.34 3.06 -0.87
CA LEU A 4 -2.10 2.41 -1.95
C LEU A 4 -1.28 1.29 -2.61
N LEU A 5 0.00 1.57 -2.88
CA LEU A 5 0.92 0.65 -3.54
C LEU A 5 1.16 -0.60 -2.70
N GLU A 6 1.34 -0.46 -1.38
CA GLU A 6 1.48 -1.66 -0.53
C GLU A 6 0.16 -2.39 -0.32
N SER A 7 -0.98 -1.69 -0.37
CA SER A 7 -2.30 -2.30 -0.17
C SER A 7 -2.72 -3.26 -1.27
N VAL A 8 -2.23 -3.09 -2.51
CA VAL A 8 -2.57 -3.99 -3.63
C VAL A 8 -1.86 -5.34 -3.56
N LEU A 9 -0.81 -5.47 -2.74
CA LEU A 9 -0.06 -6.72 -2.62
C LEU A 9 -0.75 -7.75 -1.73
N GLY A 10 -1.71 -7.33 -0.91
CA GLY A 10 -2.38 -8.16 0.09
C GLY A 10 -1.45 -8.70 1.17
N VAL A 11 -2.02 -9.11 2.29
CA VAL A 11 -1.27 -9.79 3.36
C VAL A 11 -2.09 -10.91 3.99
N PRO A 12 -1.45 -11.91 4.63
CA PRO A 12 -2.18 -12.91 5.39
C PRO A 12 -3.05 -12.27 6.48
N GLY A 13 -4.29 -12.75 6.65
CA GLY A 13 -5.24 -12.22 7.63
C GLY A 13 -4.73 -12.21 9.07
N SER A 14 -3.79 -13.09 9.42
CA SER A 14 -3.14 -13.11 10.73
C SER A 14 -2.30 -11.86 11.02
N LEU A 15 -1.78 -11.18 10.00
CA LEU A 15 -1.00 -9.95 10.16
C LEU A 15 -1.89 -8.70 10.20
N MET A 16 -3.11 -8.77 9.67
CA MET A 16 -3.99 -7.62 9.44
C MET A 16 -4.27 -6.77 10.69
N ARG A 17 -4.11 -7.29 11.90
CA ARG A 17 -4.27 -6.48 13.12
C ARG A 17 -3.04 -5.64 13.44
N SER A 18 -1.85 -6.19 13.19
CA SER A 18 -0.56 -5.59 13.57
C SER A 18 -0.04 -4.61 12.51
N VAL A 19 -0.56 -4.66 11.28
CA VAL A 19 -0.08 -3.85 10.15
C VAL A 19 -1.13 -2.87 9.62
N ARG A 20 -2.17 -2.56 10.40
CA ARG A 20 -3.25 -1.66 9.97
C ARG A 20 -2.73 -0.26 9.68
N VAL A 21 -3.38 0.40 8.73
CA VAL A 21 -3.24 1.84 8.56
C VAL A 21 -3.57 2.54 9.89
N PRO A 22 -2.69 3.43 10.38
CA PRO A 22 -2.97 4.22 11.57
C PRO A 22 -4.25 5.06 11.41
N ASN A 23 -4.84 5.46 12.53
CA ASN A 23 -6.00 6.34 12.50
C ASN A 23 -5.65 7.71 11.89
N PRO A 24 -6.65 8.49 11.42
CA PRO A 24 -6.44 9.82 10.86
C PRO A 24 -5.71 10.81 11.79
N ASP A 25 -5.79 10.62 13.11
CA ASP A 25 -5.10 11.48 14.08
C ASP A 25 -3.58 11.29 14.02
N ARG A 26 -3.11 10.06 13.80
CA ARG A 26 -1.68 9.73 13.64
C ARG A 26 -1.23 9.83 12.18
N MET A 27 -2.12 9.51 11.24
CA MET A 27 -1.86 9.57 9.80
C MET A 27 -2.98 10.34 9.10
N PRO A 28 -2.91 11.68 9.08
CA PRO A 28 -3.93 12.50 8.45
C PRO A 28 -4.08 12.18 6.95
N PRO A 29 -5.30 12.30 6.40
CA PRO A 29 -5.52 12.09 4.97
C PRO A 29 -4.74 13.12 4.14
N GLY A 30 -4.07 12.64 3.10
CA GLY A 30 -3.31 13.50 2.18
C GLY A 30 -4.15 14.09 1.04
N PRO A 31 -3.52 14.86 0.13
CA PRO A 31 -4.20 15.57 -0.98
C PRO A 31 -5.11 14.67 -1.82
N LEU A 32 -4.63 13.49 -2.23
CA LEU A 32 -5.43 12.54 -3.03
C LEU A 32 -6.75 12.14 -2.34
N ALA A 33 -6.74 11.98 -1.01
CA ALA A 33 -7.96 11.73 -0.27
C ALA A 33 -8.85 12.98 -0.21
N ASN A 34 -8.29 14.11 0.20
CA ASN A 34 -9.06 15.32 0.54
C ASN A 34 -9.61 16.05 -0.69
N GLU A 35 -8.82 16.13 -1.76
CA GLU A 35 -9.11 16.95 -2.93
C GLU A 35 -9.86 16.17 -4.03
N HIS A 36 -9.77 14.83 -4.00
CA HIS A 36 -10.34 13.99 -5.05
C HIS A 36 -11.26 12.89 -4.50
N LEU A 37 -10.71 11.88 -3.81
CA LEU A 37 -11.48 10.67 -3.47
C LEU A 37 -12.69 10.96 -2.58
N ASN A 38 -12.56 11.83 -1.58
CA ASN A 38 -13.67 12.18 -0.69
C ASN A 38 -14.85 12.77 -1.47
N SER A 39 -14.57 13.70 -2.39
CA SER A 39 -15.59 14.37 -3.20
C SER A 39 -16.29 13.39 -4.13
N GLU A 40 -15.53 12.54 -4.83
CA GLU A 40 -16.07 11.53 -5.73
C GLU A 40 -16.96 10.52 -4.99
N LEU A 41 -16.50 10.01 -3.85
CA LEU A 41 -17.26 9.03 -3.08
C LEU A 41 -18.58 9.61 -2.53
N LEU A 42 -18.56 10.84 -2.04
CA LEU A 42 -19.77 11.49 -1.52
C LEU A 42 -20.75 11.81 -2.64
N THR A 43 -20.27 12.38 -3.75
CA THR A 43 -21.10 12.77 -4.89
C THR A 43 -21.80 11.57 -5.52
N ARG A 44 -21.13 10.43 -5.58
CA ARG A 44 -21.66 9.18 -6.14
C ARG A 44 -22.43 8.33 -5.13
N GLY A 45 -22.50 8.74 -3.86
CA GLY A 45 -23.15 7.97 -2.80
C GLY A 45 -22.45 6.67 -2.44
N LEU A 46 -21.14 6.57 -2.69
CA LEU A 46 -20.31 5.39 -2.39
C LEU A 46 -19.73 5.40 -0.96
N ALA A 47 -19.79 6.54 -0.28
CA ALA A 47 -19.47 6.67 1.13
C ALA A 47 -20.35 7.73 1.79
N THR A 48 -20.53 7.61 3.10
CA THR A 48 -21.20 8.61 3.94
C THR A 48 -20.22 9.62 4.52
N GLN A 49 -20.71 10.77 4.99
CA GLN A 49 -19.86 11.79 5.63
C GLN A 49 -19.12 11.22 6.86
N ALA A 50 -19.77 10.35 7.64
CA ALA A 50 -19.19 9.70 8.82
C ALA A 50 -18.05 8.71 8.48
N GLU A 51 -18.09 8.12 7.29
CA GLU A 51 -17.02 7.25 6.79
C GLU A 51 -15.83 8.04 6.21
N ILE A 52 -16.01 9.32 5.86
CA ILE A 52 -14.96 10.17 5.29
C ILE A 52 -14.19 10.96 6.35
N VAL A 53 -14.92 11.55 7.30
CA VAL A 53 -14.36 12.38 8.37
C VAL A 53 -14.79 11.79 9.71
N ARG A 54 -13.85 11.73 10.65
CA ARG A 54 -14.16 11.37 12.03
C ARG A 54 -15.13 12.43 12.57
N GLN A 55 -16.36 12.04 12.85
CA GLN A 55 -17.25 12.88 13.61
C GLN A 55 -16.73 12.89 15.05
N GLU A 56 -16.55 14.07 15.63
CA GLU A 56 -16.29 14.19 17.06
C GLU A 56 -17.45 13.52 17.78
N GLU A 57 -17.16 12.47 18.55
CA GLU A 57 -18.15 11.85 19.43
C GLU A 57 -18.44 12.87 20.55
N ASP A 58 -19.41 13.75 20.31
CA ASP A 58 -19.94 14.62 21.35
C ASP A 58 -20.87 13.80 22.28
N ASP A 59 -20.83 14.11 23.57
CA ASP A 59 -21.78 13.77 24.64
C ASP A 59 -21.69 12.46 25.47
N GLY A 60 -20.68 11.59 25.30
CA GLY A 60 -20.47 10.46 26.23
C GLY A 60 -21.48 9.31 26.09
N ARG A 61 -22.19 9.24 24.96
CA ARG A 61 -23.02 8.09 24.60
C ARG A 61 -22.18 6.84 24.32
N PHE A 62 -22.58 5.73 24.94
CA PHE A 62 -22.06 4.42 24.57
C PHE A 62 -22.66 3.99 23.23
N ILE A 63 -21.83 3.93 22.19
CA ILE A 63 -22.19 3.34 20.89
C ILE A 63 -21.72 1.87 20.89
N PRO A 64 -22.64 0.89 20.78
CA PRO A 64 -22.29 -0.51 20.59
C PRO A 64 -21.30 -0.68 19.42
N PHE A 65 -20.37 -1.63 19.52
CA PHE A 65 -19.34 -1.81 18.49
C PHE A 65 -19.92 -2.02 17.08
N GLU A 66 -21.05 -2.70 16.98
CA GLU A 66 -21.75 -3.00 15.72
C GLU A 66 -22.29 -1.75 15.02
N ASP A 67 -22.57 -0.68 15.78
CA ASP A 67 -23.11 0.58 15.27
C ASP A 67 -22.02 1.62 14.99
N ARG A 68 -20.74 1.29 15.24
CA ARG A 68 -19.63 2.21 15.02
C ARG A 68 -19.32 2.36 13.55
N VAL A 69 -19.31 3.60 13.08
CA VAL A 69 -18.83 3.94 11.75
C VAL A 69 -17.34 4.25 11.82
N PHE A 70 -16.53 3.47 11.13
CA PHE A 70 -15.10 3.69 11.03
C PHE A 70 -14.77 4.58 9.82
N VAL A 71 -13.84 5.51 10.02
CA VAL A 71 -13.31 6.31 8.92
C VAL A 71 -12.52 5.42 7.98
N LEU A 72 -12.81 5.53 6.68
CA LEU A 72 -12.14 4.76 5.65
C LEU A 72 -10.69 5.22 5.48
N SER A 73 -9.79 4.24 5.38
CA SER A 73 -8.43 4.44 4.92
C SER A 73 -8.38 4.86 3.45
N LEU A 74 -7.23 5.34 3.00
CA LEU A 74 -7.02 5.75 1.62
C LEU A 74 -7.26 4.58 0.63
N ALA A 75 -6.80 3.37 0.95
CA ALA A 75 -7.06 2.18 0.14
C ALA A 75 -8.54 1.79 0.10
N GLU A 76 -9.25 1.83 1.23
CA GLU A 76 -10.69 1.51 1.22
C GLU A 76 -11.49 2.52 0.38
N LYS A 77 -11.12 3.80 0.44
CA LYS A 77 -11.71 4.85 -0.42
C LYS A 77 -11.50 4.54 -1.90
N LEU A 78 -10.26 4.22 -2.29
CA LEU A 78 -9.96 3.89 -3.69
C LEU A 78 -10.66 2.61 -4.13
N LYS A 79 -10.67 1.57 -3.30
CA LYS A 79 -11.34 0.30 -3.58
C LYS A 79 -12.82 0.50 -3.87
N ARG A 80 -13.51 1.30 -3.05
CA ARG A 80 -14.94 1.60 -3.24
C ARG A 80 -15.19 2.35 -4.54
N LEU A 81 -14.35 3.35 -4.86
CA LEU A 81 -14.46 4.09 -6.11
C LEU A 81 -14.26 3.15 -7.31
N PHE A 82 -13.21 2.32 -7.28
CA PHE A 82 -12.92 1.33 -8.32
C PHE A 82 -14.08 0.34 -8.50
N GLN A 83 -14.63 -0.20 -7.42
CA GLN A 83 -15.77 -1.12 -7.48
C GLN A 83 -17.06 -0.46 -8.00
N GLY A 84 -17.20 0.85 -7.80
CA GLY A 84 -18.28 1.64 -8.40
C GLY A 84 -18.11 1.82 -9.91
N ASP A 85 -16.87 2.00 -10.37
CA ASP A 85 -16.54 2.16 -11.80
C ASP A 85 -16.54 0.82 -12.56
N PHE A 86 -16.16 -0.28 -11.89
CA PHE A 86 -15.98 -1.60 -12.48
C PHE A 86 -16.70 -2.69 -11.66
N PRO A 87 -18.05 -2.68 -11.59
CA PRO A 87 -18.83 -3.60 -10.74
C PRO A 87 -18.71 -5.08 -11.14
N GLU A 88 -18.27 -5.37 -12.35
CA GLU A 88 -18.00 -6.71 -12.87
C GLU A 88 -16.69 -7.31 -12.33
N VAL A 89 -15.73 -6.48 -11.91
CA VAL A 89 -14.43 -6.92 -11.40
C VAL A 89 -14.54 -7.16 -9.89
N ARG A 90 -14.49 -8.43 -9.46
CA ARG A 90 -14.78 -8.83 -8.08
C ARG A 90 -13.57 -9.36 -7.31
N ASP A 91 -12.49 -9.67 -8.01
CA ASP A 91 -11.30 -10.35 -7.54
C ASP A 91 -10.14 -9.39 -7.23
N VAL A 92 -10.43 -8.11 -7.02
CA VAL A 92 -9.41 -7.13 -6.63
C VAL A 92 -9.05 -7.27 -5.15
N VAL A 93 -7.80 -7.68 -4.93
CA VAL A 93 -7.16 -7.61 -3.61
C VAL A 93 -6.74 -6.17 -3.33
N MET A 94 -7.20 -5.65 -2.20
CA MET A 94 -6.75 -4.37 -1.68
C MET A 94 -7.00 -4.38 -0.18
N ASP A 95 -5.94 -4.64 0.57
CA ASP A 95 -5.94 -4.73 2.03
C ASP A 95 -5.31 -3.46 2.60
N PRO A 96 -6.00 -2.69 3.45
CA PRO A 96 -5.46 -1.45 3.99
C PRO A 96 -4.35 -1.74 5.00
N VAL A 97 -3.12 -1.79 4.53
CA VAL A 97 -1.92 -2.06 5.33
C VAL A 97 -0.95 -0.88 5.34
N TRP A 98 -0.09 -0.84 6.35
CA TRP A 98 0.96 0.16 6.57
C TRP A 98 2.23 -0.52 7.09
N ILE A 99 2.84 -1.35 6.26
CA ILE A 99 4.06 -2.11 6.55
C ILE A 99 5.28 -1.29 6.14
N ALA A 100 5.39 -0.98 4.85
CA ALA A 100 6.54 -0.27 4.31
C ALA A 100 6.59 1.16 4.85
N GLY A 101 5.44 1.80 5.02
CA GLY A 101 5.35 3.10 5.66
C GLY A 101 5.88 3.11 7.09
N GLU A 102 5.53 2.10 7.91
CA GLU A 102 6.03 2.02 9.29
C GLU A 102 7.51 1.63 9.36
N LEU A 103 8.00 0.78 8.46
CA LEU A 103 9.43 0.50 8.31
C LEU A 103 10.23 1.79 8.02
N LEU A 104 9.74 2.63 7.11
CA LEU A 104 10.37 3.92 6.80
C LEU A 104 10.26 4.90 7.96
N ASN A 105 9.16 4.91 8.72
CA ASN A 105 9.04 5.68 9.97
C ASN A 105 10.06 5.24 11.02
N CYS A 106 10.46 3.96 11.01
CA CYS A 106 11.54 3.43 11.84
C CYS A 106 12.94 3.75 11.28
N GLY A 107 13.05 4.51 10.19
CA GLY A 107 14.32 4.86 9.56
C GLY A 107 14.92 3.72 8.72
N GLY A 108 14.12 2.74 8.31
CA GLY A 108 14.60 1.52 7.65
C GLY A 108 15.14 0.47 8.62
N ASP A 109 15.11 0.73 9.94
CA ASP A 109 15.48 -0.27 10.95
C ASP A 109 14.37 -1.30 11.12
N PHE A 110 14.58 -2.45 10.47
CA PHE A 110 13.62 -3.54 10.46
C PHE A 110 13.49 -4.22 11.82
N ASN A 111 14.59 -4.40 12.55
CA ASN A 111 14.59 -4.98 13.89
C ASN A 111 13.73 -4.14 14.84
N LYS A 112 13.90 -2.81 14.78
CA LYS A 112 13.07 -1.87 15.53
C LYS A 112 11.60 -1.97 15.15
N TYR A 113 11.30 -2.05 13.85
CA TYR A 113 9.92 -2.20 13.39
C TYR A 113 9.26 -3.48 13.91
N VAL A 114 9.90 -4.65 13.74
CA VAL A 114 9.29 -5.93 14.12
C VAL A 114 9.17 -6.12 15.63
N THR A 115 10.14 -5.62 16.40
CA THR A 115 10.10 -5.70 17.87
C THR A 115 9.05 -4.77 18.47
N SER A 116 8.93 -3.54 17.95
CA SER A 116 7.97 -2.55 18.47
C SER A 116 6.51 -2.92 18.17
N ASN A 117 6.26 -3.77 17.17
CA ASN A 117 4.91 -4.16 16.73
C ASN A 117 4.56 -5.64 17.01
N ASP A 118 5.38 -6.34 17.80
CA ASP A 118 5.21 -7.78 18.12
C ASP A 118 5.10 -8.67 16.85
N LEU A 119 5.93 -8.36 15.85
CA LEU A 119 5.94 -9.02 14.54
C LEU A 119 7.09 -10.01 14.36
N THR A 120 7.89 -10.29 15.40
CA THR A 120 9.09 -11.15 15.31
C THR A 120 8.78 -12.53 14.70
N LYS A 121 7.61 -13.11 15.03
CA LYS A 121 7.19 -14.41 14.46
C LYS A 121 6.75 -14.34 12.99
N GLN A 122 6.50 -13.15 12.48
CA GLN A 122 6.01 -12.87 11.13
C GLN A 122 7.03 -12.08 10.28
N GLU A 123 8.27 -11.94 10.78
CA GLU A 123 9.35 -11.19 10.13
C GLU A 123 9.54 -11.60 8.66
N GLY A 124 9.57 -12.90 8.36
CA GLY A 124 9.71 -13.36 6.98
C GLY A 124 8.55 -12.96 6.05
N ILE A 125 7.33 -12.78 6.58
CA ILE A 125 6.18 -12.31 5.78
C ILE A 125 6.29 -10.80 5.54
N VAL A 126 6.67 -10.05 6.57
CA VAL A 126 6.93 -8.60 6.46
C VAL A 126 8.03 -8.33 5.45
N PHE A 127 9.16 -9.05 5.58
CA PHE A 127 10.30 -8.92 4.67
C PHE A 127 9.89 -9.21 3.23
N ARG A 128 9.21 -10.34 2.97
CA ARG A 128 8.69 -10.67 1.64
C ARG A 128 7.70 -9.65 1.09
N HIS A 129 6.89 -9.03 1.94
CA HIS A 129 5.96 -7.98 1.52
C HIS A 129 6.71 -6.73 1.02
N VAL A 130 7.72 -6.26 1.77
CA VAL A 130 8.56 -5.12 1.36
C VAL A 130 9.32 -5.42 0.07
N LEU A 131 9.86 -6.63 -0.02
CA LEU A 131 10.51 -7.17 -1.21
C LEU A 131 9.58 -7.12 -2.44
N ARG A 132 8.34 -7.63 -2.33
CA ARG A 132 7.34 -7.53 -3.41
C ARG A 132 6.99 -6.08 -3.77
N LEU A 133 6.98 -5.19 -2.79
CA LEU A 133 6.73 -3.77 -3.03
C LEU A 133 7.84 -3.11 -3.83
N ILE A 134 9.11 -3.45 -3.58
CA ILE A 134 10.24 -2.92 -4.37
C ILE A 134 10.03 -3.22 -5.85
N LEU A 135 9.68 -4.47 -6.20
CA LEU A 135 9.39 -4.86 -7.58
C LEU A 135 8.17 -4.12 -8.16
N LEU A 136 7.09 -4.02 -7.36
CA LEU A 136 5.89 -3.29 -7.78
C LEU A 136 6.19 -1.81 -8.09
N LEU A 137 7.10 -1.19 -7.35
CA LEU A 137 7.52 0.19 -7.60
C LEU A 137 8.24 0.33 -8.94
N GLU A 138 9.06 -0.64 -9.33
CA GLU A 138 9.72 -0.68 -10.64
C GLU A 138 8.69 -0.82 -11.77
N GLU A 139 7.73 -1.73 -11.63
CA GLU A 139 6.64 -1.91 -12.60
C GLU A 139 5.82 -0.61 -12.75
N PHE A 140 5.40 -0.01 -11.63
CA PHE A 140 4.60 1.21 -11.63
C PHE A 140 5.38 2.45 -12.10
N ALA A 141 6.71 2.43 -12.12
CA ALA A 141 7.52 3.51 -12.67
C ALA A 141 7.28 3.72 -14.17
N THR A 142 6.80 2.69 -14.88
CA THR A 142 6.41 2.77 -16.29
C THR A 142 5.00 3.34 -16.51
N CYS A 143 4.15 3.29 -15.48
CA CYS A 143 2.76 3.75 -15.49
C CYS A 143 2.65 5.19 -14.98
N VAL A 144 3.00 6.16 -15.83
CA VAL A 144 3.04 7.59 -15.44
C VAL A 144 1.62 8.18 -15.36
N PRO A 145 1.18 8.68 -14.19
CA PRO A 145 -0.10 9.36 -14.08
C PRO A 145 -0.13 10.69 -14.85
N PRO A 146 -1.29 11.14 -15.36
CA PRO A 146 -1.39 12.37 -16.16
C PRO A 146 -0.90 13.64 -15.45
N GLU A 147 -0.92 13.65 -14.11
CA GLU A 147 -0.51 14.78 -13.29
C GLU A 147 1.02 14.87 -13.04
N PHE A 148 1.81 13.90 -13.53
CA PHE A 148 3.26 13.86 -13.37
C PHE A 148 4.00 13.87 -14.71
N THR A 149 5.20 14.44 -14.72
CA THR A 149 6.16 14.10 -15.77
C THR A 149 6.75 12.70 -15.52
N PRO A 150 7.18 11.98 -16.57
CA PRO A 150 7.82 10.68 -16.41
C PRO A 150 9.02 10.72 -15.46
N ASP A 151 9.88 11.73 -15.59
CA ASP A 151 11.09 11.86 -14.77
C ASP A 151 10.75 12.07 -13.28
N GLU A 152 9.79 12.94 -12.96
CA GLU A 152 9.36 13.18 -11.57
C GLU A 152 8.71 11.95 -10.94
N TRP A 153 7.93 11.20 -11.73
CA TRP A 153 7.27 9.99 -11.26
C TRP A 153 8.30 8.89 -10.98
N GLN A 154 9.17 8.63 -11.94
CA GLN A 154 10.22 7.61 -11.83
C GLN A 154 11.20 7.95 -10.71
N ALA A 155 11.60 9.21 -10.56
CA ALA A 155 12.49 9.64 -9.48
C ALA A 155 11.86 9.38 -8.09
N GLN A 156 10.56 9.68 -7.92
CA GLN A 156 9.87 9.43 -6.65
C GLN A 156 9.78 7.94 -6.31
N LEU A 157 9.43 7.09 -7.27
CA LEU A 157 9.33 5.64 -7.02
C LEU A 157 10.70 5.01 -6.83
N ARG A 158 11.72 5.48 -7.54
CA ARG A 158 13.11 5.04 -7.39
C ARG A 158 13.66 5.38 -6.00
N ASP A 159 13.49 6.62 -5.52
CA ASP A 159 13.91 6.99 -4.16
C ASP A 159 13.28 6.08 -3.10
N LEU A 160 11.99 5.80 -3.25
CA LEU A 160 11.27 4.90 -2.35
C LEU A 160 11.81 3.46 -2.43
N GLY A 161 12.01 2.95 -3.64
CA GLY A 161 12.57 1.62 -3.89
C GLY A 161 13.98 1.48 -3.33
N ASP A 162 14.85 2.47 -3.53
CA ASP A 162 16.23 2.50 -3.04
C ASP A 162 16.28 2.44 -1.51
N ARG A 163 15.43 3.24 -0.83
CA ARG A 163 15.34 3.26 0.64
C ARG A 163 14.84 1.94 1.21
N LEU A 164 13.85 1.32 0.58
CA LEU A 164 13.33 0.00 0.99
C LEU A 164 14.36 -1.10 0.71
N THR A 165 15.06 -1.03 -0.43
CA THR A 165 16.12 -1.97 -0.80
C THR A 165 17.28 -1.89 0.19
N ALA A 166 17.69 -0.68 0.58
CA ALA A 166 18.70 -0.48 1.61
C ALA A 166 18.28 -1.11 2.94
N ALA A 167 17.03 -0.90 3.37
CA ALA A 167 16.49 -1.52 4.59
C ALA A 167 16.49 -3.06 4.51
N CYS A 168 16.11 -3.64 3.38
CA CYS A 168 16.12 -5.09 3.17
C CYS A 168 17.55 -5.68 3.17
N ARG A 169 18.50 -4.98 2.54
CA ARG A 169 19.92 -5.38 2.50
C ARG A 169 20.57 -5.43 3.88
N GLU A 170 20.19 -4.57 4.81
CA GLU A 170 20.70 -4.62 6.18
C GLU A 170 20.25 -5.89 6.95
N ILE A 171 19.14 -6.52 6.55
CA ILE A 171 18.60 -7.73 7.19
C ILE A 171 19.22 -8.98 6.57
N ASP A 172 19.09 -9.10 5.25
CA ASP A 172 19.55 -10.25 4.48
C ASP A 172 19.94 -9.78 3.05
N PRO A 173 21.21 -9.43 2.83
CA PRO A 173 21.70 -9.01 1.52
C PRO A 173 21.53 -10.09 0.46
N GLU A 174 21.76 -11.36 0.82
CA GLU A 174 21.77 -12.48 -0.13
C GLU A 174 20.35 -12.77 -0.63
N SER A 175 19.36 -12.83 0.26
CA SER A 175 17.97 -13.03 -0.13
C SER A 175 17.41 -11.83 -0.89
N THR A 176 17.83 -10.61 -0.53
CA THR A 176 17.40 -9.39 -1.22
C THR A 176 17.89 -9.40 -2.67
N GLU A 177 19.20 -9.65 -2.88
CA GLU A 177 19.79 -9.64 -4.21
C GLU A 177 19.23 -10.77 -5.08
N LYS A 178 19.15 -12.00 -4.54
CA LYS A 178 18.56 -13.14 -5.27
C LYS A 178 17.14 -12.88 -5.75
N MET A 179 16.33 -12.19 -4.95
CA MET A 179 14.94 -11.93 -5.32
C MET A 179 14.85 -10.87 -6.42
N ILE A 180 15.62 -9.78 -6.31
CA ILE A 180 15.71 -8.73 -7.34
C ILE A 180 16.24 -9.33 -8.65
N GLU A 181 17.34 -10.08 -8.60
CA GLU A 181 17.92 -10.76 -9.77
C GLU A 181 16.92 -11.74 -10.41
N ALA A 182 16.22 -12.54 -9.60
CA ALA A 182 15.23 -13.49 -10.12
C ALA A 182 14.05 -12.79 -10.80
N ALA A 183 13.58 -11.67 -10.24
CA ALA A 183 12.51 -10.89 -10.85
C ALA A 183 12.93 -10.29 -12.20
N HIS A 184 14.12 -9.70 -12.28
CA HIS A 184 14.66 -9.17 -13.54
C HIS A 184 14.92 -10.29 -14.57
N ALA A 185 15.36 -11.47 -14.13
CA ALA A 185 15.55 -12.61 -15.02
C ALA A 185 14.22 -13.12 -15.61
N MET A 186 13.13 -13.12 -14.83
CA MET A 186 11.81 -13.50 -15.32
C MET A 186 11.28 -12.53 -16.39
N ASP A 187 11.45 -11.22 -16.18
CA ASP A 187 11.01 -10.19 -17.12
C ASP A 187 11.71 -10.30 -18.50
N VAL A 188 13.02 -10.60 -18.49
CA VAL A 188 13.79 -10.85 -19.74
C VAL A 188 13.23 -12.04 -20.52
N VAL A 189 12.92 -13.15 -19.83
CA VAL A 189 12.41 -14.36 -20.47
C VAL A 189 11.00 -14.15 -21.01
N GLU A 190 10.13 -13.45 -20.29
CA GLU A 190 8.78 -13.10 -20.79
C GLU A 190 8.86 -12.18 -22.03
N GLY A 191 9.73 -11.16 -22.02
CA GLY A 191 9.97 -10.28 -23.15
C GLY A 191 10.45 -11.01 -24.41
N GLU A 192 11.35 -11.99 -24.27
CA GLU A 192 11.83 -12.81 -25.39
C GLU A 192 10.72 -13.73 -25.96
N SER A 193 9.86 -14.29 -25.10
CA SER A 193 8.75 -15.15 -25.54
C SER A 193 7.70 -14.40 -26.38
N HIS A 194 7.44 -13.13 -26.06
CA HIS A 194 6.55 -12.27 -26.83
C HIS A 194 7.19 -11.81 -28.15
N ALA A 195 8.52 -11.63 -28.20
CA ALA A 195 9.22 -11.30 -29.43
C ALA A 195 9.26 -12.47 -30.44
N VAL A 196 9.34 -13.72 -29.98
CA VAL A 196 9.42 -14.91 -30.84
C VAL A 196 8.04 -15.33 -31.40
N SER A 197 6.94 -14.95 -30.76
CA SER A 197 5.57 -15.28 -31.19
C SER A 197 4.94 -14.23 -32.13
N GLY A 198 5.61 -13.10 -32.36
CA GLY A 198 5.17 -12.02 -33.25
C GLY A 198 5.88 -11.94 -34.61
N GLY A 199 6.67 -12.97 -34.98
CA GLY A 199 7.43 -13.04 -36.23
C GLY A 199 6.77 -13.87 -37.33
#